data_AF-A0A2V7Q1G8-F1
#
_entry.id   AF-A0A2V7Q1G8-F1
#
_cell.length_a   1.000
_cell.length_b   1.000
_cell.length_c   1.000
_cell.angle_alpha   90.00
_cell.angle_beta   90.00
_cell.angle_gamma   90.00
#
_symmetry.space_group_name_H-M   'P 1'
#
loop_
_entity.id
_entity.type
_entity.pdbx_description
1 polymer ?
#
loop_
_entity_poly.entity_id
_entity_poly.type
_entity_poly.pdbx_seq_one_letter_code
_entity_poly.pdbx_strand_id
1 'polypeptide(L)'
;MPDLSLPRTPVPANLLLTQGTSQPGQIYVMERVPHHDGPETVLELLNRPEGFFAFRPATNHDVLLISKVQTVSLSVDRQAPIADPARLSAARMLGVEVVLTGGSKIGGWASAELPEHHARLLDYLNASRDPFFAVWTHAATHYVNRAYVLYARPLA
;
A
#
# COMPACT_ATOMS: atom_id res chain seq x y z
N MET A 1 5.47 -19.07 -29.98
CA MET A 1 5.71 -17.69 -29.51
C MET A 1 6.15 -17.80 -28.07
N PRO A 2 7.37 -17.41 -27.68
CA PRO A 2 7.72 -17.34 -26.27
C PRO A 2 6.82 -16.26 -25.66
N ASP A 3 6.07 -16.63 -24.64
CA ASP A 3 5.29 -15.70 -23.82
C ASP A 3 6.28 -14.71 -23.20
N LEU A 4 6.20 -13.44 -23.60
CA LEU A 4 7.12 -12.40 -23.15
C LEU A 4 6.70 -11.97 -21.73
N SER A 5 6.80 -12.88 -20.77
CA SER A 5 6.46 -12.60 -19.39
C SER A 5 7.51 -11.66 -18.81
N LEU A 6 7.11 -10.44 -18.48
CA LEU A 6 7.98 -9.50 -17.78
C LEU A 6 8.50 -10.13 -16.47
N PRO A 7 9.80 -10.01 -16.17
CA PRO A 7 10.36 -10.55 -14.95
C PRO A 7 9.71 -9.90 -13.72
N ARG A 8 9.49 -10.70 -12.68
CA ARG A 8 8.79 -10.31 -11.45
C ARG A 8 9.64 -10.60 -10.23
N THR A 9 9.69 -9.64 -9.31
CA THR A 9 10.38 -9.78 -8.03
C THR A 9 9.37 -10.10 -6.92
N PRO A 10 9.61 -11.15 -6.10
CA PRO A 10 8.78 -11.41 -4.93
C PRO A 10 9.05 -10.37 -3.82
N VAL A 11 7.99 -9.84 -3.22
CA VAL A 11 8.06 -8.92 -2.07
C VAL A 11 7.30 -9.55 -0.90
N PRO A 12 7.97 -9.83 0.24
CA PRO A 12 7.31 -10.29 1.46
C PRO A 12 6.26 -9.29 1.93
N ALA A 13 5.06 -9.78 2.25
CA ALA A 13 3.94 -8.94 2.65
C ALA A 13 2.99 -9.65 3.61
N ASN A 14 2.27 -8.86 4.40
CA ASN A 14 1.18 -9.28 5.27
C ASN A 14 -0.14 -8.79 4.66
N LEU A 15 -1.01 -9.74 4.28
CA LEU A 15 -2.28 -9.48 3.62
C LEU A 15 -3.44 -9.58 4.60
N LEU A 16 -4.26 -8.53 4.67
CA LEU A 16 -5.52 -8.51 5.42
C LEU A 16 -6.68 -8.47 4.43
N LEU A 17 -7.56 -9.46 4.51
CA LEU A 17 -8.78 -9.58 3.71
C LEU A 17 -10.01 -9.27 4.56
N THR A 18 -11.16 -9.06 3.93
CA THR A 18 -12.45 -8.83 4.61
C THR A 18 -12.84 -9.96 5.57
N GLN A 19 -12.42 -11.20 5.26
CA GLN A 19 -12.64 -12.38 6.08
C GLN A 19 -11.82 -12.41 7.39
N GLY A 20 -10.96 -11.41 7.64
CA GLY A 20 -10.26 -11.23 8.91
C GLY A 20 -8.76 -11.43 8.80
N THR A 21 -8.21 -12.23 9.72
CA THR A 21 -6.79 -12.30 10.14
C THR A 21 -5.74 -12.03 9.05
N SER A 22 -4.77 -11.19 9.40
CA SER A 22 -3.62 -10.90 8.55
C SER A 22 -2.78 -12.16 8.33
N GLN A 23 -2.49 -12.48 7.07
CA GLN A 23 -1.71 -13.64 6.68
C GLN A 23 -0.38 -13.22 6.01
N PRO A 24 0.76 -13.80 6.42
CA PRO A 24 2.04 -13.55 5.77
C PRO A 24 2.13 -14.29 4.43
N GLY A 25 2.87 -13.72 3.49
CA GLY A 25 3.12 -14.30 2.18
C GLY A 25 3.99 -13.39 1.30
N GLN A 26 3.84 -13.53 -0.01
CA GLN A 26 4.58 -12.78 -1.01
C GLN A 26 3.66 -12.26 -2.11
N ILE A 27 3.87 -11.02 -2.53
CA ILE A 27 3.31 -10.48 -3.78
C ILE A 27 4.43 -10.40 -4.84
N TYR A 28 4.06 -10.07 -6.07
CA TYR A 28 4.99 -10.01 -7.19
C TYR A 28 4.87 -8.67 -7.92
N VAL A 29 5.94 -7.88 -7.89
CA VAL A 29 6.04 -6.61 -8.60
C VAL A 29 6.86 -6.79 -9.89
N MET A 30 6.59 -5.98 -10.92
CA MET A 30 7.43 -5.97 -12.12
C MET A 30 8.81 -5.38 -11.84
N GLU A 31 9.87 -5.94 -12.41
CA GLU A 31 11.23 -5.40 -12.27
C GLU A 31 11.44 -4.08 -13.03
N ARG A 32 10.56 -3.79 -13.99
CA ARG A 32 10.60 -2.56 -14.77
C ARG A 32 9.18 -2.18 -15.21
N VAL A 33 8.86 -0.91 -15.11
CA VAL A 33 7.62 -0.33 -15.65
C VAL A 33 7.92 0.66 -16.79
N PRO A 34 6.97 0.91 -17.71
CA PRO A 34 7.20 1.83 -18.83
C PRO A 34 7.32 3.30 -18.43
N HIS A 35 6.77 3.68 -17.27
CA HIS A 35 6.50 5.08 -16.92
C HIS A 35 7.56 5.72 -16.01
N HIS A 36 8.43 4.93 -15.38
CA HIS A 36 9.57 5.43 -14.61
C HIS A 36 10.70 4.41 -14.56
N ASP A 37 11.91 4.87 -14.23
CA ASP A 37 13.04 3.98 -13.98
C ASP A 37 12.89 3.27 -12.63
N GLY A 38 13.18 1.96 -12.60
CA GLY A 38 13.11 1.13 -11.41
C GLY A 38 11.98 0.10 -11.42
N PRO A 39 11.92 -0.74 -10.36
CA PRO A 39 10.85 -1.72 -10.22
C PRO A 39 9.53 -1.03 -9.93
N GLU A 40 8.45 -1.68 -10.34
CA GLU A 40 7.10 -1.31 -9.92
C GLU A 40 7.02 -1.26 -8.38
N THR A 41 6.40 -0.21 -7.88
CA THR A 41 6.08 -0.07 -6.47
C THR A 41 4.86 -0.92 -6.09
N VAL A 42 4.79 -1.34 -4.83
CA VAL A 42 3.63 -2.09 -4.33
C VAL A 42 2.33 -1.28 -4.44
N LEU A 43 2.41 0.05 -4.32
CA LEU A 43 1.26 0.94 -4.51
C LEU A 43 0.75 0.91 -5.95
N GLU A 44 1.66 0.93 -6.94
CA GLU A 44 1.29 0.81 -8.36
C GLU A 44 0.64 -0.54 -8.66
N LEU A 45 1.23 -1.65 -8.19
CA LEU A 45 0.66 -3.00 -8.32
C LEU A 45 -0.81 -3.04 -7.84
N LEU A 46 -1.07 -2.46 -6.66
CA LEU A 46 -2.39 -2.43 -6.05
C LEU A 46 -3.35 -1.48 -6.76
N ASN A 47 -2.87 -0.40 -7.37
CA ASN A 47 -3.70 0.58 -8.06
C ASN A 47 -3.80 0.37 -9.58
N ARG A 48 -3.18 -0.68 -10.14
CA ARG A 48 -3.45 -1.10 -11.53
C ARG A 48 -4.94 -1.32 -11.82
N PRO A 49 -5.40 -1.14 -13.06
CA PRO A 49 -6.80 -1.33 -13.43
C PRO A 49 -7.32 -2.76 -13.24
N GLU A 50 -6.47 -3.79 -13.26
CA GLU A 50 -6.91 -5.17 -13.01
C GLU A 50 -7.41 -5.34 -11.58
N GLY A 51 -8.55 -6.01 -11.43
CA GLY A 51 -9.21 -6.21 -10.13
C GLY A 51 -8.56 -7.24 -9.20
N PHE A 52 -7.48 -7.91 -9.65
CA PHE A 52 -6.81 -8.98 -8.91
C PHE A 52 -5.29 -8.80 -8.91
N PHE A 53 -4.60 -9.31 -7.89
CA PHE A 53 -3.14 -9.43 -7.86
C PHE A 53 -2.73 -10.82 -7.34
N ALA A 54 -1.54 -11.27 -7.71
CA ALA A 54 -1.00 -12.54 -7.26
C ALA A 54 -0.47 -12.43 -5.82
N PHE A 55 -0.81 -13.41 -4.98
CA PHE A 55 -0.31 -13.56 -3.62
C PHE A 55 0.02 -15.03 -3.37
N ARG A 56 1.21 -15.31 -2.83
CA ARG A 56 1.63 -16.64 -2.40
C ARG A 56 1.66 -16.67 -0.88
N PRO A 57 0.73 -17.36 -0.20
CA PRO A 57 0.75 -17.49 1.25
C PRO A 57 2.06 -18.12 1.76
N ALA A 58 2.50 -17.78 2.96
CA ALA A 58 3.67 -18.42 3.56
C ALA A 58 3.42 -19.90 3.93
N THR A 59 2.16 -20.25 4.22
CA THR A 59 1.74 -21.59 4.66
C THR A 59 1.36 -22.52 3.51
N ASN A 60 1.02 -21.98 2.34
CA ASN A 60 0.66 -22.75 1.14
C ASN A 60 1.48 -22.27 -0.05
N HIS A 61 2.07 -23.19 -0.80
CA HIS A 61 2.93 -22.88 -1.93
C HIS A 61 2.18 -22.52 -3.21
N ASP A 62 0.86 -22.59 -3.23
CA ASP A 62 0.05 -22.17 -4.38
C ASP A 62 -0.04 -20.64 -4.48
N VAL A 63 -0.03 -20.15 -5.72
CA VAL A 63 -0.28 -18.74 -6.01
C VAL A 63 -1.78 -18.52 -6.09
N LEU A 64 -2.29 -17.61 -5.26
CA LEU A 64 -3.68 -17.18 -5.23
C LEU A 64 -3.84 -15.88 -6.02
N LEU A 65 -4.97 -15.72 -6.71
CA LEU A 65 -5.40 -14.45 -7.27
C LEU A 65 -6.33 -13.76 -6.28
N ILE A 66 -5.84 -12.69 -5.67
CA ILE A 66 -6.53 -11.96 -4.60
C ILE A 66 -7.31 -10.80 -5.19
N SER A 67 -8.61 -10.75 -4.89
CA SER A 67 -9.48 -9.65 -5.28
C SER A 67 -9.13 -8.38 -4.52
N LYS A 68 -8.78 -7.30 -5.24
CA LYS A 68 -8.47 -5.99 -4.65
C LYS A 68 -9.64 -5.43 -3.86
N VAL A 69 -10.86 -5.64 -4.33
CA VAL A 69 -12.07 -5.19 -3.63
C VAL A 69 -12.31 -5.95 -2.33
N GLN A 70 -11.70 -7.11 -2.11
CA GLN A 70 -11.77 -7.86 -0.84
C GLN A 70 -10.53 -7.64 0.04
N THR A 71 -9.55 -6.87 -0.44
CA THR A 71 -8.35 -6.52 0.32
C THR A 71 -8.60 -5.30 1.18
N VAL A 72 -8.46 -5.46 2.49
CA VAL A 72 -8.54 -4.36 3.47
C VAL A 72 -7.20 -3.62 3.51
N SER A 73 -6.10 -4.36 3.63
CA SER A 73 -4.76 -3.78 3.58
C SER A 73 -3.70 -4.80 3.18
N LEU A 74 -2.60 -4.31 2.62
CA LEU A 74 -1.36 -5.06 2.44
C LEU A 74 -0.25 -4.32 3.17
N SER A 75 0.54 -5.00 3.99
CA SER A 75 1.64 -4.37 4.73
C SER A 75 2.97 -4.99 4.30
N VAL A 76 3.97 -4.16 4.07
CA VAL A 76 5.32 -4.59 3.74
C VAL A 76 6.26 -4.02 4.79
N ASP A 77 7.03 -4.91 5.43
CA ASP A 77 8.00 -4.51 6.44
C ASP A 77 9.06 -3.60 5.81
N ARG A 78 9.47 -2.57 6.54
CA ARG A 78 10.56 -1.71 6.11
C ARG A 78 11.86 -2.53 6.20
N GLN A 79 12.44 -2.90 5.05
CA GLN A 79 13.78 -3.48 5.02
C GLN A 79 14.81 -2.43 5.48
N ALA A 80 15.08 -2.38 6.80
CA ALA A 80 16.13 -1.57 7.46
C ALA A 80 16.00 -0.03 7.27
N PRO A 81 16.65 0.79 8.13
CA PRO A 81 16.09 2.06 8.57
C PRO A 81 16.15 3.13 7.48
N ILE A 82 15.04 3.86 7.30
CA ILE A 82 15.12 5.19 6.70
C ILE A 82 15.79 6.09 7.75
N ALA A 83 17.12 6.08 7.76
CA ALA A 83 17.97 7.05 8.43
C ALA A 83 18.27 8.21 7.47
N ASP A 84 17.25 8.72 6.79
CA ASP A 84 17.40 9.91 5.97
C ASP A 84 16.17 10.83 6.06
N PRO A 85 16.21 11.81 6.98
CA PRO A 85 15.22 12.89 7.09
C PRO A 85 15.03 13.67 5.78
N ALA A 86 16.04 13.71 4.89
CA ALA A 86 15.98 14.46 3.65
C ALA A 86 15.07 13.81 2.59
N ARG A 87 14.94 12.48 2.57
CA ARG A 87 14.00 11.76 1.69
C ARG A 87 12.53 11.89 2.12
N LEU A 88 12.29 12.25 3.39
CA LEU A 88 10.97 12.61 3.91
C LEU A 88 10.58 14.07 3.57
N SER A 89 11.48 14.86 2.95
CA SER A 89 11.39 16.33 2.94
C SER A 89 10.89 17.01 1.67
N ALA A 90 10.29 16.32 0.70
CA ALA A 90 9.69 16.97 -0.48
C ALA A 90 8.15 16.93 -0.52
N ALA A 91 7.52 15.90 0.06
CA ALA A 91 6.07 15.83 0.23
C ALA A 91 5.72 16.19 1.67
N ARG A 92 4.70 17.05 1.89
CA ARG A 92 4.22 17.31 3.25
C ARG A 92 3.65 16.02 3.81
N MET A 93 4.33 15.45 4.80
CA MET A 93 3.84 14.31 5.54
C MET A 93 2.73 14.76 6.49
N LEU A 94 1.54 14.20 6.34
CA LEU A 94 0.43 14.43 7.25
C LEU A 94 0.33 13.24 8.22
N GLY A 95 0.44 13.53 9.52
CA GLY A 95 0.20 12.54 10.56
C GLY A 95 -1.27 12.13 10.57
N VAL A 96 -1.56 10.84 10.41
CA VAL A 96 -2.91 10.30 10.31
C VAL A 96 -3.05 9.02 11.12
N GLU A 97 -4.17 8.89 11.81
CA GLU A 97 -4.66 7.61 12.32
C GLU A 97 -5.87 7.21 11.47
N VAL A 98 -5.78 6.03 10.87
CA VAL A 98 -6.85 5.41 10.07
C VAL A 98 -7.47 4.29 10.89
N VAL A 99 -8.80 4.31 11.01
CA VAL A 99 -9.57 3.23 11.63
C VAL A 99 -10.28 2.43 10.54
N LEU A 100 -10.04 1.13 10.52
CA LEU A 100 -10.57 0.21 9.51
C LEU A 100 -11.90 -0.41 9.96
N THR A 101 -12.70 -0.91 9.03
CA THR A 101 -14.01 -1.55 9.31
C THR A 101 -13.92 -2.76 10.26
N GLY A 102 -12.77 -3.41 10.37
CA GLY A 102 -12.50 -4.47 11.35
C GLY A 102 -12.06 -4.00 12.74
N GLY A 103 -12.06 -2.68 13.00
CA GLY A 103 -11.64 -2.07 14.27
C GLY A 103 -10.13 -1.84 14.42
N SER A 104 -9.32 -2.44 13.53
CA SER A 104 -7.87 -2.20 13.48
C SER A 104 -7.55 -0.74 13.22
N LYS A 105 -6.50 -0.24 13.89
CA LYS A 105 -6.01 1.14 13.76
C LYS A 105 -4.61 1.14 13.16
N ILE A 106 -4.37 2.04 12.21
CA ILE A 106 -3.06 2.28 11.62
C ILE A 106 -2.73 3.76 11.82
N GLY A 107 -1.79 4.02 12.71
CA GLY A 107 -1.28 5.37 12.98
C GLY A 107 0.08 5.56 12.33
N GLY A 108 0.22 6.57 11.48
CA GLY A 108 1.46 6.85 10.79
C GLY A 108 1.42 8.14 10.01
N TRP A 109 2.25 8.24 8.99
CA TRP A 109 2.31 9.39 8.11
C TRP A 109 1.75 9.01 6.74
N ALA A 110 1.10 9.97 6.09
CA ALA A 110 0.68 9.86 4.70
C ALA A 110 1.31 11.00 3.90
N SER A 111 1.76 10.70 2.68
CA SER A 111 2.41 11.64 1.77
C SER A 111 1.33 12.34 0.97
N ALA A 112 1.14 13.64 1.18
CA ALA A 112 0.24 14.45 0.38
C ALA A 112 1.06 15.30 -0.60
N GLU A 113 0.97 14.98 -1.89
CA GLU A 113 1.35 15.91 -2.96
C GLU A 113 0.21 16.91 -3.18
N LEU A 114 -0.08 17.75 -2.18
CA LEU A 114 -1.13 18.77 -2.25
C LEU A 114 -0.51 20.18 -2.30
N PRO A 115 -1.05 21.11 -3.11
CA PRO A 115 -0.63 22.52 -3.13
C PRO A 115 -0.75 23.21 -1.75
N GLU A 116 0.12 24.19 -1.50
CA GLU A 116 0.49 24.74 -0.18
C GLU A 116 -0.67 25.26 0.71
N HIS A 117 -1.84 25.58 0.14
CA HIS A 117 -2.89 26.35 0.83
C HIS A 117 -4.11 25.54 1.30
N HIS A 118 -4.19 24.23 1.01
CA HIS A 118 -5.31 23.37 1.41
C HIS A 118 -4.89 21.92 1.72
N ALA A 119 -3.87 21.72 2.55
CA ALA A 119 -3.43 20.37 2.96
C ALA A 119 -4.24 19.85 4.18
N ARG A 120 -5.57 19.69 4.03
CA ARG A 120 -6.38 19.02 5.07
C ARG A 120 -6.38 17.51 4.86
N LEU A 121 -6.54 16.75 5.93
CA LEU A 121 -6.74 15.30 5.85
C LEU A 121 -7.91 14.93 4.92
N LEU A 122 -8.97 15.74 4.92
CA LEU A 122 -10.12 15.57 4.03
C LEU A 122 -9.71 15.66 2.56
N ASP A 123 -8.92 16.68 2.20
CA ASP A 123 -8.48 16.91 0.83
C ASP A 123 -7.57 15.77 0.38
N TYR A 124 -6.67 15.29 1.26
CA TYR A 124 -5.82 14.14 1.00
C TYR A 124 -6.58 12.85 0.71
N LEU A 125 -7.55 12.49 1.55
CA LEU A 125 -8.32 11.25 1.39
C LEU A 125 -9.12 11.24 0.07
N ASN A 126 -9.53 12.42 -0.40
CA ASN A 126 -10.33 12.59 -1.62
C ASN A 126 -9.49 12.99 -2.86
N ALA A 127 -8.18 13.22 -2.71
CA ALA A 127 -7.33 13.73 -3.80
C ALA A 127 -7.14 12.74 -4.96
N SER A 128 -7.15 11.44 -4.66
CA SER A 128 -7.03 10.37 -5.66
C SER A 128 -8.25 9.46 -5.66
N ARG A 129 -8.62 9.01 -6.86
CA ARG A 129 -9.64 7.96 -7.08
C ARG A 129 -9.09 6.55 -6.94
N ASP A 130 -7.78 6.41 -6.74
CA ASP A 130 -7.13 5.11 -6.60
C ASP A 130 -7.68 4.36 -5.38
N PRO A 131 -7.89 3.03 -5.45
CA PRO A 131 -8.43 2.28 -4.33
C PRO A 131 -7.50 2.25 -3.12
N PHE A 132 -6.18 2.22 -3.32
CA PHE A 132 -5.19 2.11 -2.26
C PHE A 132 -4.37 3.38 -2.07
N PHE A 133 -3.96 3.63 -0.82
CA PHE A 133 -2.98 4.65 -0.45
C PHE A 133 -2.01 4.09 0.59
N ALA A 134 -0.82 4.69 0.69
CA ALA A 134 0.20 4.27 1.64
C ALA A 134 0.13 5.09 2.95
N VAL A 135 0.21 4.38 4.07
CA VAL A 135 0.46 4.92 5.41
C VAL A 135 1.77 4.33 5.90
N TRP A 136 2.76 5.18 6.14
CA TRP A 136 4.07 4.77 6.61
C TRP A 136 4.12 4.81 8.14
N THR A 137 4.65 3.75 8.74
CA THR A 137 5.00 3.70 10.17
C THR A 137 6.51 3.58 10.31
N HIS A 138 6.99 3.51 11.57
CA HIS A 138 8.40 3.20 11.81
C HIS A 138 8.76 1.76 11.39
N ALA A 139 7.81 0.83 11.37
CA ALA A 139 8.03 -0.60 11.18
C ALA A 139 7.74 -1.07 9.75
N ALA A 140 6.69 -0.52 9.13
CA ALA A 140 6.16 -1.02 7.87
C ALA A 140 5.49 0.09 7.06
N THR A 141 5.32 -0.18 5.78
CA THR A 141 4.40 0.56 4.91
C THR A 141 3.09 -0.21 4.82
N HIS A 142 1.99 0.43 5.18
CA HIS A 142 0.64 -0.13 5.06
C HIS A 142 -0.05 0.47 3.83
N TYR A 143 -0.40 -0.38 2.87
CA TYR A 143 -1.22 -0.03 1.72
C TYR A 143 -2.67 -0.31 2.08
N VAL A 144 -3.43 0.75 2.33
CA VAL A 144 -4.79 0.69 2.86
C VAL A 144 -5.78 0.90 1.73
N ASN A 145 -6.79 0.05 1.64
CA ASN A 145 -7.90 0.24 0.72
C ASN A 145 -8.90 1.25 1.31
N ARG A 146 -9.15 2.34 0.57
CA ARG A 146 -10.06 3.43 0.96
C ARG A 146 -11.47 2.94 1.30
N ALA A 147 -11.96 1.90 0.61
CA ALA A 147 -13.30 1.36 0.83
C ALA A 147 -13.50 0.76 2.23
N TYR A 148 -12.41 0.44 2.93
CA TYR A 148 -12.43 -0.17 4.27
C TYR A 148 -11.99 0.79 5.37
N VAL A 149 -11.84 2.08 5.06
CA VAL A 149 -11.62 3.14 6.06
C VAL A 149 -12.97 3.56 6.64
N LEU A 150 -13.13 3.38 7.95
CA LEU A 150 -14.33 3.83 8.66
C LEU A 150 -14.28 5.33 8.93
N TYR A 151 -13.14 5.80 9.45
CA TYR A 151 -12.81 7.21 9.58
C TYR A 151 -11.30 7.36 9.73
N ALA A 152 -10.81 8.57 9.50
CA ALA A 152 -9.44 8.95 9.79
C ALA A 152 -9.41 10.25 10.59
N ARG A 153 -8.38 10.42 11.41
CA ARG A 153 -8.17 11.64 12.18
C ARG A 153 -6.70 12.07 12.10
N PRO A 154 -6.41 13.38 12.20
CA PRO A 154 -5.03 13.84 12.37
C PRO A 154 -4.41 13.22 13.62
N LEU A 155 -3.14 12.86 13.55
CA LEU A 155 -2.35 12.59 14.76
C LEU A 155 -2.02 13.92 15.43
N ALA A 156 -2.24 13.97 16.75
CA ALA A 156 -1.93 15.12 17.59
C ALA A 156 -0.42 15.21 17.89
#